data_AF-A0A328RRG0-F1
#
_entry.id   AF-A0A328RRG0-F1
#
_cell.length_a   1.000
_cell.length_b   1.000
_cell.length_c   1.000
_cell.angle_alpha   90.00
_cell.angle_beta   90.00
_cell.angle_gamma   90.00
#
_symmetry.space_group_name_H-M   'P 1'
#
loop_
_entity.id
_entity.type
_entity.pdbx_description
1 polymer ?
#
loop_
_entity_poly.entity_id
_entity_poly.type
_entity_poly.pdbx_seq_one_letter_code
_entity_poly.pdbx_strand_id
1 'polypeptide(L)'
;MFKNKLPKSLTLIQYHVVKCVLIAWCFFSVVALFINKFWILSALLGAITSFIIFNQLMNSQFSILQNKKNSLFFIHYLSRLAIYAIPIIIFFCFKEKLNLIVIVLFLFSFQVSYIVFELTKNIKRYKRRKLKWKN
;
A
#
# COMPACT_ATOMS: atom_id res chain seq x y z
N MET A 1 1.35 18.84 -23.12
CA MET A 1 0.76 17.58 -22.61
C MET A 1 1.86 16.78 -21.92
N PHE A 2 2.16 17.05 -20.64
CA PHE A 2 3.25 16.37 -19.93
C PHE A 2 2.83 14.92 -19.67
N LYS A 3 3.61 13.96 -20.19
CA LYS A 3 3.41 12.53 -19.91
C LYS A 3 3.50 12.31 -18.39
N ASN A 4 2.35 12.03 -17.78
CA ASN A 4 2.18 11.61 -16.38
C ASN A 4 2.83 10.22 -16.15
N LYS A 5 4.14 10.11 -16.34
CA LYS A 5 4.89 8.93 -15.93
C LYS A 5 5.52 9.23 -14.58
N LEU A 6 5.26 8.35 -13.61
CA LEU A 6 5.96 8.39 -12.32
C LEU A 6 7.48 8.38 -12.58
N PRO A 7 8.26 9.07 -11.73
CA PRO A 7 9.70 9.09 -11.84
C PRO A 7 10.21 7.67 -11.57
N LYS A 8 11.28 7.27 -12.26
CA LYS A 8 11.83 5.90 -12.22
C LYS A 8 12.07 5.40 -10.78
N SER A 9 12.34 6.29 -9.84
CA SER A 9 12.50 5.97 -8.42
C SER A 9 11.21 5.51 -7.75
N LEU A 10 10.08 6.17 -8.02
CA LEU A 10 8.77 5.82 -7.45
C LEU A 10 8.20 4.56 -8.11
N THR A 11 8.40 4.38 -9.42
CA THR A 11 7.98 3.14 -10.10
C THR A 11 8.70 1.91 -9.55
N LEU A 12 10.00 2.04 -9.22
CA LEU A 12 10.76 0.95 -8.59
C LEU A 12 10.25 0.63 -7.18
N ILE A 13 9.88 1.64 -6.40
CA ILE A 13 9.28 1.45 -5.06
C ILE A 13 7.96 0.72 -5.21
N GLN A 14 7.07 1.23 -6.08
CA GLN A 14 5.76 0.63 -6.32
C GLN A 14 5.89 -0.84 -6.73
N TYR A 15 6.81 -1.16 -7.65
CA TYR A 15 7.06 -2.53 -8.07
C TYR A 15 7.50 -3.44 -6.92
N HIS A 16 8.44 -3.00 -6.08
CA HIS A 16 8.92 -3.81 -4.94
C HIS A 16 7.82 -4.02 -3.90
N VAL A 17 7.07 -2.97 -3.56
CA VAL A 17 5.96 -3.06 -2.60
C VAL A 17 4.87 -4.00 -3.11
N VAL A 18 4.46 -3.87 -4.38
CA VAL A 18 3.47 -4.77 -5.02
C VAL A 18 3.96 -6.21 -4.98
N LYS A 19 5.22 -6.46 -5.34
CA LYS A 19 5.80 -7.81 -5.31
C LYS A 19 5.79 -8.40 -3.90
N CYS A 20 6.16 -7.62 -2.88
CA CYS A 20 6.13 -8.07 -1.49
C CYS A 20 4.72 -8.43 -1.02
N VAL A 21 3.73 -7.58 -1.31
CA VAL A 21 2.34 -7.83 -0.91
C VAL A 21 1.77 -9.03 -1.67
N LEU A 22 2.09 -9.21 -2.96
CA LEU A 22 1.67 -10.38 -3.73
C LEU A 22 2.22 -11.69 -3.15
N ILE A 23 3.50 -11.71 -2.77
CA ILE A 23 4.10 -12.89 -2.13
C ILE A 23 3.40 -13.21 -0.81
N ALA A 24 3.16 -12.19 0.03
CA ALA A 24 2.43 -12.35 1.28
C ALA A 24 1.00 -12.84 1.06
N TRP A 25 0.31 -12.32 0.04
CA TRP A 25 -1.04 -12.74 -0.34
C TRP A 25 -1.08 -14.18 -0.83
N CYS A 26 -0.11 -14.61 -1.66
CA CYS A 26 -0.01 -16.01 -2.10
C CYS A 26 0.20 -16.95 -0.91
N PHE A 27 1.13 -16.63 -0.02
CA PHE A 27 1.38 -17.43 1.18
C PHE A 27 0.13 -17.52 2.08
N PHE A 28 -0.53 -16.39 2.34
CA PHE A 28 -1.77 -16.35 3.09
C PHE A 28 -2.88 -17.16 2.41
N SER A 29 -3.02 -17.07 1.09
CA SER A 29 -4.05 -17.79 0.33
C SER A 29 -3.88 -19.29 0.42
N VAL A 30 -2.65 -19.80 0.36
CA VAL A 30 -2.37 -21.23 0.58
C VAL A 30 -2.82 -21.66 1.97
N VAL A 31 -2.49 -20.92 3.02
CA VAL A 31 -2.92 -21.22 4.40
C VAL A 31 -4.44 -21.13 4.53
N ALA A 32 -5.06 -20.11 3.93
CA ALA A 32 -6.50 -19.89 4.00
C ALA A 32 -7.33 -21.00 3.35
N LEU A 33 -6.79 -21.69 2.31
CA LEU A 33 -7.46 -22.83 1.69
C LEU A 33 -7.71 -23.99 2.68
N PHE A 34 -6.85 -24.15 3.68
CA PHE A 34 -6.99 -25.20 4.71
C PHE A 34 -7.89 -24.79 5.88
N ILE A 35 -8.06 -23.49 6.14
CA ILE A 35 -8.85 -22.99 7.28
C ILE A 35 -10.26 -22.61 6.85
N ASN A 36 -10.38 -21.65 5.93
CA ASN A 36 -11.65 -21.15 5.44
C ASN A 36 -11.45 -20.43 4.10
N LYS A 37 -12.02 -20.99 3.04
CA LYS A 37 -11.90 -20.48 1.67
C LYS A 37 -12.42 -19.04 1.52
N PHE A 38 -13.39 -18.61 2.33
CA PHE A 38 -13.91 -17.24 2.28
C PHE A 38 -12.93 -16.19 2.83
N TRP A 39 -11.89 -16.59 3.57
CA TRP A 39 -10.82 -15.67 3.98
C TRP A 39 -10.01 -15.16 2.78
N ILE A 40 -9.94 -15.94 1.69
CA ILE A 40 -9.29 -15.50 0.44
C ILE A 40 -10.05 -14.32 -0.17
N LEU A 41 -11.38 -14.35 -0.18
CA LEU A 41 -12.21 -13.24 -0.65
C LEU A 41 -12.03 -11.99 0.22
N SER A 42 -11.93 -12.19 1.54
CA SER A 42 -11.66 -11.12 2.50
C SER A 42 -10.28 -10.46 2.26
N ALA A 43 -9.26 -11.29 2.05
CA ALA A 43 -7.90 -10.84 1.73
C ALA A 43 -7.83 -10.14 0.38
N LEU A 44 -8.52 -10.66 -0.63
CA LEU A 44 -8.59 -10.08 -1.96
C LEU A 44 -9.25 -8.70 -1.94
N LEU A 45 -10.39 -8.56 -1.25
CA LEU A 45 -11.08 -7.29 -1.07
C LEU A 45 -10.19 -6.24 -0.39
N GLY A 46 -9.53 -6.64 0.70
CA GLY A 46 -8.56 -5.78 1.42
C GLY A 46 -7.39 -5.39 0.54
N ALA A 47 -6.80 -6.34 -0.21
CA ALA A 47 -5.63 -6.11 -1.05
C ALA A 47 -5.93 -5.20 -2.25
N ILE A 48 -7.06 -5.40 -2.94
CA ILE A 48 -7.48 -4.56 -4.06
C ILE A 48 -7.70 -3.12 -3.59
N THR A 49 -8.44 -2.94 -2.49
CA THR A 49 -8.70 -1.61 -1.94
C THR A 49 -7.40 -0.94 -1.49
N SER A 50 -6.52 -1.69 -0.80
CA SER A 50 -5.21 -1.21 -0.36
C SER A 50 -4.32 -0.79 -1.55
N PHE A 51 -4.34 -1.55 -2.64
CA PHE A 51 -3.62 -1.23 -3.86
C PHE A 51 -4.11 0.09 -4.49
N ILE A 52 -5.42 0.32 -4.55
CA ILE A 52 -6.01 1.58 -5.06
C ILE A 52 -5.54 2.76 -4.20
N ILE A 53 -5.64 2.63 -2.87
CA ILE A 53 -5.20 3.65 -1.91
C ILE A 53 -3.71 3.95 -2.07
N PHE A 54 -2.89 2.90 -2.20
CA PHE A 54 -1.45 3.02 -2.40
C PHE A 54 -1.10 3.74 -3.71
N ASN A 55 -1.80 3.43 -4.79
CA ASN A 55 -1.59 4.10 -6.08
C ASN A 55 -1.96 5.59 -6.00
N GLN A 56 -3.07 5.92 -5.33
CA GLN A 56 -3.42 7.32 -5.04
C GLN A 56 -2.36 8.02 -4.19
N LEU A 57 -1.77 7.31 -3.22
CA LEU A 57 -0.69 7.83 -2.39
C LEU A 57 0.56 8.16 -3.23
N MET A 58 1.01 7.23 -4.07
CA MET A 58 2.15 7.44 -4.98
C MET A 58 1.91 8.61 -5.95
N ASN A 59 0.72 8.71 -6.54
CA ASN A 59 0.35 9.81 -7.43
C ASN A 59 0.31 11.16 -6.70
N SER A 60 -0.23 11.19 -5.47
CA SER A 60 -0.25 12.41 -4.66
C SER A 60 1.16 12.87 -4.29
N GLN A 61 2.05 11.95 -3.89
CA GLN A 61 3.45 12.28 -3.60
C GLN A 61 4.17 12.84 -4.83
N PHE A 62 3.94 12.25 -6.00
CA PHE A 62 4.50 12.75 -7.25
C PHE A 62 4.02 14.17 -7.58
N SER A 63 2.70 14.41 -7.46
CA SER A 63 2.13 15.74 -7.71
C SER A 63 2.68 16.80 -6.74
N ILE A 64 2.89 16.45 -5.48
CA ILE A 64 3.50 17.35 -4.47
C ILE A 64 4.94 17.69 -4.86
N LEU A 65 5.74 16.70 -5.28
CA LEU A 65 7.12 16.89 -5.71
C LEU A 65 7.23 17.79 -6.95
N GLN A 66 6.25 17.72 -7.86
CA GLN A 66 6.23 18.55 -9.07
C GLN A 66 5.65 19.95 -8.87
N ASN A 67 4.51 20.06 -8.21
CA ASN A 67 3.70 21.28 -8.22
C ASN A 67 3.87 22.16 -6.97
N LYS A 68 4.51 21.67 -5.88
CA LYS A 68 4.66 22.36 -4.58
C LYS A 68 3.36 22.96 -3.99
N LYS A 69 2.19 22.64 -4.54
CA LYS A 69 0.88 23.18 -4.10
C LYS A 69 0.31 22.29 -2.99
N ASN A 70 0.45 22.76 -1.76
CA ASN A 70 0.02 22.02 -0.56
C ASN A 70 -1.50 21.88 -0.42
N SER A 71 -2.31 22.76 -1.02
CA SER A 71 -3.78 22.75 -0.84
C SER A 71 -4.46 21.50 -1.41
N LEU A 72 -3.91 20.92 -2.49
CA LEU A 72 -4.44 19.69 -3.10
C LEU A 72 -4.20 18.44 -2.24
N PHE A 73 -3.33 18.52 -1.23
CA PHE A 73 -3.02 17.40 -0.34
C PHE A 73 -4.23 16.97 0.49
N PHE A 74 -5.00 17.94 1.01
CA PHE A 74 -6.14 17.66 1.87
C PHE A 74 -7.24 16.88 1.12
N ILE A 75 -7.51 17.27 -0.13
CA ILE A 75 -8.50 16.60 -0.98
C ILE A 75 -8.09 15.15 -1.25
N HIS A 76 -6.82 14.91 -1.61
CA HIS A 76 -6.30 13.55 -1.81
C HIS A 76 -6.28 12.71 -0.52
N TYR A 77 -6.10 13.34 0.64
CA TYR A 77 -6.21 12.65 1.92
C TYR A 77 -7.65 12.23 2.22
N LEU A 78 -8.60 13.13 2.05
CA LEU A 78 -10.02 12.85 2.28
C LEU A 78 -10.55 11.78 1.31
N SER A 79 -10.14 11.81 0.05
CA SER A 79 -10.52 10.77 -0.93
C SER A 79 -10.02 9.38 -0.51
N ARG A 80 -8.81 9.28 0.04
CA ARG A 80 -8.27 8.01 0.54
C ARG A 80 -9.08 7.50 1.74
N LEU A 81 -9.45 8.37 2.67
CA LEU A 81 -10.31 8.00 3.82
C LEU A 81 -11.66 7.45 3.36
N ALA A 82 -12.28 8.07 2.35
CA ALA A 82 -13.52 7.55 1.78
C ALA A 82 -13.34 6.13 1.20
N ILE A 83 -12.21 5.86 0.54
CA ILE A 83 -11.91 4.54 -0.03
C ILE A 83 -11.65 3.50 1.07
N TYR A 84 -11.07 3.88 2.20
CA TYR A 84 -10.91 3.00 3.36
C TYR A 84 -12.25 2.51 3.92
N ALA A 85 -13.32 3.29 3.79
CA ALA A 85 -14.65 2.90 4.27
C ALA A 85 -15.30 1.83 3.39
N ILE A 86 -14.97 1.75 2.10
CA ILE A 86 -15.57 0.81 1.13
C ILE A 86 -15.54 -0.66 1.60
N PRO A 87 -14.37 -1.24 1.93
CA PRO A 87 -14.31 -2.65 2.34
C PRO A 87 -14.99 -2.90 3.70
N ILE A 88 -15.09 -1.89 4.55
CA ILE A 88 -15.84 -1.97 5.81
C ILE A 88 -17.34 -2.04 5.52
N ILE A 89 -17.86 -1.18 4.64
CA ILE A 89 -19.27 -1.21 4.22
C ILE A 89 -19.61 -2.55 3.56
N ILE A 90 -18.73 -3.05 2.67
CA ILE A 90 -18.92 -4.36 2.02
C ILE A 90 -18.93 -5.50 3.05
N PHE A 91 -18.07 -5.43 4.08
CA PHE A 91 -18.12 -6.37 5.20
C PHE A 91 -19.49 -6.36 5.89
N PHE A 92 -20.08 -5.19 6.16
CA PHE A 92 -21.39 -5.10 6.79
C PHE A 92 -22.52 -5.71 5.93
N CYS A 93 -22.40 -5.67 4.60
CA CYS A 93 -23.36 -6.31 3.69
C CYS A 93 -23.21 -7.84 3.62
N PHE A 94 -21.99 -8.36 3.83
CA PHE A 94 -21.67 -9.79 3.66
C PHE A 94 -21.02 -10.42 4.89
N LYS A 95 -21.49 -10.06 6.09
CA LYS A 95 -20.89 -10.44 7.39
C LYS A 95 -20.66 -11.94 7.57
N GLU A 96 -21.53 -12.78 7.01
CA GLU A 96 -21.45 -14.23 7.15
C GLU A 96 -20.30 -14.85 6.34
N LYS A 97 -19.85 -14.17 5.28
CA LYS A 97 -18.82 -14.67 4.36
C LYS A 97 -17.50 -13.96 4.54
N LEU A 98 -17.49 -12.73 5.04
CA LEU A 98 -16.28 -11.93 5.13
C LEU A 98 -15.73 -11.89 6.55
N ASN A 99 -14.40 -11.88 6.67
CA ASN A 99 -13.71 -11.72 7.94
C ASN A 99 -13.09 -10.32 8.02
N LEU A 100 -13.63 -9.48 8.92
CA LEU A 100 -13.17 -8.10 9.10
C LEU A 100 -11.69 -8.01 9.45
N ILE A 101 -11.17 -8.92 10.28
CA ILE A 101 -9.77 -8.91 10.70
C ILE A 101 -8.86 -9.13 9.47
N VAL A 102 -9.21 -10.11 8.63
CA VAL A 102 -8.46 -10.38 7.40
C VAL A 102 -8.52 -9.19 6.45
N ILE A 103 -9.70 -8.57 6.29
CA ILE A 103 -9.86 -7.36 5.47
C ILE A 103 -8.91 -6.26 5.97
N VAL A 104 -8.93 -5.95 7.27
CA VAL A 104 -8.11 -4.90 7.88
C VAL A 104 -6.62 -5.19 7.73
N LEU A 105 -6.17 -6.43 7.94
CA LEU A 105 -4.77 -6.82 7.74
C LEU A 105 -4.30 -6.52 6.31
N PHE A 106 -5.09 -6.92 5.30
CA PHE A 106 -4.74 -6.66 3.91
C PHE A 106 -4.92 -5.20 3.49
N LEU A 107 -5.84 -4.46 4.13
CA LEU A 107 -6.06 -3.03 3.94
C LEU A 107 -4.79 -2.21 4.22
N PHE A 108 -4.03 -2.61 5.24
CA PHE A 108 -2.79 -1.94 5.67
C PHE A 108 -1.51 -2.55 5.09
N SER A 109 -1.60 -3.66 4.36
CA SER A 109 -0.45 -4.42 3.87
C SER A 109 0.49 -3.60 2.98
N PHE A 110 -0.05 -2.80 2.06
CA PHE A 110 0.75 -1.94 1.17
C PHE A 110 1.45 -0.82 1.93
N GLN A 111 0.77 -0.19 2.90
CA GLN A 111 1.30 0.92 3.70
C GLN A 111 2.44 0.43 4.59
N VAL A 112 2.24 -0.71 5.28
CA VAL A 112 3.29 -1.34 6.11
C VAL A 112 4.49 -1.71 5.24
N SER A 113 4.26 -2.35 4.10
CA SER A 113 5.33 -2.74 3.17
C SER A 113 6.13 -1.54 2.65
N TYR A 114 5.43 -0.44 2.33
CA TYR A 114 6.07 0.81 1.92
C TYR A 114 6.91 1.43 3.05
N ILE A 115 6.38 1.50 4.28
CA ILE A 115 7.11 2.03 5.43
C ILE A 115 8.38 1.22 5.70
N VAL A 116 8.27 -0.12 5.72
CA VAL A 116 9.43 -1.01 5.91
C VAL A 116 10.46 -0.82 4.79
N PHE A 117 10.01 -0.69 3.55
CA PHE A 117 10.90 -0.42 2.42
C PHE A 117 11.64 0.92 2.57
N GLU A 118 10.96 2.00 2.94
CA GLU A 118 11.61 3.30 3.15
C GLU A 118 12.57 3.29 4.33
N LEU A 119 12.18 2.67 5.46
CA LEU A 119 13.03 2.53 6.63
C LEU A 119 14.33 1.79 6.29
N THR A 120 14.23 0.64 5.63
CA THR A 120 15.42 -0.14 5.24
C THR A 120 16.34 0.62 4.27
N LYS A 121 15.77 1.38 3.32
CA LYS A 121 16.53 2.23 2.41
C LYS A 121 17.25 3.37 3.15
N ASN A 122 16.56 4.03 4.07
CA ASN A 122 17.11 5.12 4.87
C ASN A 122 18.23 4.65 5.79
N ILE A 123 18.05 3.50 6.46
CA ILE A 123 19.09 2.89 7.30
C ILE A 123 20.34 2.54 6.47
N LYS A 124 20.17 1.92 5.29
CA LYS A 124 21.30 1.62 4.38
C LYS A 124 22.02 2.89 3.94
N ARG A 125 21.29 3.97 3.64
CA ARG A 125 21.87 5.26 3.26
C ARG A 125 22.65 5.90 4.42
N TYR A 126 22.10 5.85 5.63
CA TYR A 126 22.75 6.35 6.84
C TYR A 126 24.07 5.59 7.11
N LYS A 127 24.06 4.25 7.07
CA LYS A 127 25.28 3.44 7.26
C LYS A 127 26.37 3.78 6.24
N ARG A 128 26.03 3.95 4.95
CA ARG A 128 27.00 4.32 3.90
C ARG A 128 27.58 5.72 4.11
N ARG A 129 26.77 6.68 4.55
CA ARG A 129 27.27 8.03 4.87
C ARG A 129 28.18 8.00 6.09
N LYS A 130 27.80 7.30 7.16
CA LYS A 130 28.65 7.16 8.36
C LYS A 130 30.02 6.54 8.04
N LEU A 131 30.10 5.56 7.14
CA LEU A 131 31.36 4.99 6.67
C LEU A 131 32.23 5.99 5.89
N LYS A 132 31.62 6.80 5.01
CA LYS A 132 32.32 7.84 4.25
C LYS A 132 32.85 9.02 5.07
N TRP A 133 32.33 9.22 6.29
CA TRP A 133 32.78 10.29 7.19
C TRP A 133 33.83 9.80 8.20
N LYS A 134 34.03 8.47 8.28
CA LYS A 134 35.06 7.84 9.12
C LYS A 134 36.36 7.56 8.37
N ASN A 135 36.33 7.55 7.04
CA ASN A 135 37.47 7.50 6.13
C ASN A 135 37.72 8.89 5.56
#